data_AF-A0A538LDQ8-F1
#
_entry.id   AF-A0A538LDQ8-F1
#
_cell.length_a   1.000
_cell.length_b   1.000
_cell.length_c   1.000
_cell.angle_alpha   90.00
_cell.angle_beta   90.00
_cell.angle_gamma   90.00
#
_symmetry.space_group_name_H-M   'P 1'
#
loop_
_entity.id
_entity.type
_entity.pdbx_description
1 polymer ?
#
loop_
_entity_poly.entity_id
_entity_poly.type
_entity_poly.pdbx_seq_one_letter_code
_entity_poly.pdbx_strand_id
1 'polypeptide(L)' 'MRGLDCVHEAHEDIHFTADDDEGLVEQVKGHIREVHPDMSEDDARQIVTQGAYDE' A
#
# COMPACT_ATOMS: atom_id res chain seq x y z
N MET A 1 7.34 1.76 13.74
CA MET A 1 6.70 2.39 12.57
C MET A 1 5.87 1.31 11.90
N ARG A 2 5.12 1.62 10.84
CA ARG A 2 4.32 0.64 10.10
C ARG A 2 4.87 0.50 8.68
N GLY A 3 5.06 -0.73 8.24
CA GLY A 3 5.57 -1.07 6.92
C GLY A 3 4.54 -1.85 6.09
N LEU A 4 4.61 -1.73 4.77
CA LEU A 4 3.87 -2.57 3.82
C LEU A 4 4.70 -2.77 2.55
N ASP A 5 4.86 -4.01 2.12
CA ASP A 5 5.52 -4.37 0.87
C ASP A 5 4.48 -4.65 -0.23
N CYS A 6 4.63 -3.99 -1.38
CA CYS A 6 3.89 -4.28 -2.60
C CYS A 6 4.83 -4.96 -3.61
N VAL A 7 4.66 -6.27 -3.76
CA VAL A 7 5.44 -7.13 -4.66
C VAL A 7 4.53 -7.59 -5.79
N HIS A 8 4.81 -7.14 -7.02
CA HIS A 8 4.04 -7.51 -8.21
C HIS A 8 4.96 -7.59 -9.43
N GLU A 9 4.66 -8.46 -10.40
CA GLU A 9 5.48 -8.59 -11.63
C GLU A 9 5.44 -7.37 -12.57
N ALA A 10 4.56 -6.40 -12.30
CA ALA A 10 4.25 -5.30 -13.21
C ALA A 10 5.04 -4.02 -12.90
N HIS A 11 5.65 -3.96 -11.73
CA HIS A 11 6.49 -2.86 -11.27
C HIS A 11 7.58 -3.42 -10.35
N GLU A 12 8.60 -2.62 -10.04
CA GLU A 12 9.59 -3.01 -9.04
C GLU A 12 8.94 -3.16 -7.66
N ASP A 13 9.55 -3.95 -6.78
CA ASP A 13 9.07 -4.10 -5.40
C ASP A 13 9.10 -2.73 -4.71
N ILE A 14 7.95 -2.34 -4.14
CA ILE A 14 7.81 -1.07 -3.44
C ILE A 14 7.58 -1.35 -1.96
N HIS A 15 8.34 -0.66 -1.13
CA HIS A 15 8.22 -0.69 0.32
C HIS A 15 7.69 0.66 0.82
N PHE A 16 6.53 0.64 1.47
CA PHE A 16 5.89 1.80 2.08
C PHE A 16 6.16 1.82 3.58
N THR A 17 6.44 3.00 4.12
CA THR A 17 6.60 3.24 5.56
C THR A 17 5.76 4.41 6.01
N ALA A 18 5.12 4.31 7.17
CA ALA A 18 4.42 5.42 7.81
C ALA A 18 4.44 5.30 9.35
N ASP A 19 4.06 6.38 10.02
CA ASP A 19 3.91 6.38 11.49
C ASP A 19 2.75 5.47 11.96
N ASP A 20 1.71 5.31 11.13
CA ASP A 20 0.51 4.53 11.40
C ASP A 20 -0.12 3.95 10.12
N ASP A 21 -1.16 3.14 10.28
CA ASP A 21 -1.89 2.52 9.18
C ASP A 21 -2.62 3.54 8.29
N GLU A 22 -3.05 4.69 8.83
CA GLU A 22 -3.73 5.72 8.02
C GLU A 22 -2.75 6.35 7.03
N GLY A 23 -1.51 6.60 7.46
CA GLY A 23 -0.43 7.05 6.58
C GLY A 23 -0.07 6.02 5.50
N LEU A 24 -0.13 4.72 5.79
CA LEU A 24 0.04 3.68 4.77
C LEU A 24 -1.13 3.67 3.78
N VAL A 25 -2.37 3.83 4.25
CA VAL A 25 -3.55 3.83 3.37
C VAL A 25 -3.47 4.94 2.32
N GLU A 26 -3.08 6.15 2.71
CA GLU A 26 -2.98 7.26 1.75
C GLU A 26 -1.86 7.04 0.72
N GLN A 27 -0.73 6.44 1.12
CA GLN A 27 0.34 6.08 0.19
C GLN A 27 -0.10 4.97 -0.79
N VAL A 28 -0.77 3.94 -0.29
CA VAL A 28 -1.28 2.83 -1.10
C VAL A 28 -2.35 3.29 -2.09
N LYS A 29 -3.23 4.23 -1.71
CA LYS A 29 -4.17 4.84 -2.65
C LYS A 29 -3.47 5.54 -3.81
N GLY A 30 -2.41 6.30 -3.50
CA GLY A 30 -1.57 6.93 -4.52
C GLY A 30 -0.98 5.90 -5.48
N HIS A 31 -0.37 4.85 -4.93
CA HIS A 31 0.18 3.74 -5.71
C HIS A 31 -0.86 3.05 -6.59
N ILE A 32 -2.04 2.72 -6.05
CA ILE A 32 -3.14 2.12 -6.81
C ILE A 32 -3.52 3.02 -8.00
N ARG A 33 -3.70 4.33 -7.77
CA ARG A 33 -4.11 5.27 -8.81
C ARG A 33 -3.08 5.38 -9.95
N GLU A 34 -1.79 5.26 -9.64
CA GLU A 34 -0.71 5.41 -10.61
C GLU A 34 -0.33 4.09 -11.31
N VAL A 35 -0.37 2.97 -10.59
CA VAL A 35 0.22 1.70 -11.03
C VAL A 35 -0.81 0.59 -11.24
N HIS A 36 -1.94 0.64 -10.54
CA HIS A 36 -3.03 -0.33 -10.65
C HIS A 36 -4.35 0.35 -10.98
N PRO A 37 -4.51 0.95 -12.18
CA PRO A 37 -5.73 1.68 -12.55
C PRO A 37 -6.99 0.82 -12.59
N ASP A 38 -6.83 -0.51 -12.61
CA ASP A 38 -7.92 -1.48 -12.58
C ASP A 38 -8.38 -1.84 -11.15
N MET A 39 -7.67 -1.39 -10.11
CA MET A 39 -8.03 -1.58 -8.69
C MET A 39 -8.74 -0.36 -8.12
N SER A 40 -9.61 -0.56 -7.13
CA SER A 40 -10.26 0.54 -6.43
C SER A 40 -9.35 1.08 -5.33
N GLU A 41 -9.30 2.41 -5.18
CA GLU A 41 -8.66 3.03 -4.01
C GLU A 41 -9.32 2.62 -2.68
N ASP A 42 -10.59 2.19 -2.73
CA ASP A 42 -11.29 1.67 -1.55
C ASP A 42 -10.65 0.36 -1.03
N ASP A 43 -9.95 -0.38 -1.89
CA ASP A 43 -9.25 -1.62 -1.53
C ASP A 43 -7.97 -1.34 -0.70
N ALA A 44 -7.43 -0.11 -0.75
CA ALA A 44 -6.22 0.27 -0.04
C ALA A 44 -6.31 -0.02 1.46
N ARG A 45 -7.47 0.24 2.07
CA ARG A 45 -7.68 -0.01 3.51
C ARG A 45 -7.62 -1.50 3.83
N GLN A 46 -8.19 -2.33 2.97
CA GLN A 46 -8.15 -3.79 3.13
C GLN A 46 -6.72 -4.31 2.98
N ILE A 47 -5.97 -3.81 1.98
CA ILE A 47 -4.58 -4.18 1.72
C ILE A 47 -3.70 -3.87 2.94
N VAL A 48 -3.78 -2.65 3.47
CA VAL A 48 -3.03 -2.25 4.67
C VAL A 48 -3.43 -3.11 5.87
N THR A 49 -4.72 -3.33 6.10
CA THR A 49 -5.20 -4.14 7.24
C THR A 49 -4.68 -5.58 7.19
N GLN A 50 -4.50 -6.15 5.99
CA GLN A 50 -4.08 -7.54 5.82
C GLN A 50 -2.56 -7.71 5.72
N GLY A 51 -1.86 -6.71 5.21
CA GLY A 51 -0.44 -6.80 4.85
C GLY A 51 0.50 -5.96 5.71
N ALA A 52 0.01 -4.94 6.43
CA ALA A 52 0.89 -4.04 7.15
C ALA A 52 1.46 -4.67 8.43
N TYR A 53 2.74 -4.44 8.67
CA TYR A 53 3.49 -5.00 9.78
C TYR A 53 4.23 -3.91 10.57
N ASP A 54 4.67 -4.26 11.78
CA ASP A 54 5.50 -3.37 12.59
C ASP A 54 6.93 -3.37 12.07
N GLU A 55 7.45 -2.16 11.85
CA GLU A 55 8.84 -1.87 11.46
C GLU A 55 9.64 -1.26 12.61
#